data_AF-A0A963Z8W8-F1
#
_entry.id   AF-A0A963Z8W8-F1
#
_cell.length_a   1.000
_cell.length_b   1.000
_cell.length_c   1.000
_cell.angle_alpha   90.00
_cell.angle_beta   90.00
_cell.angle_gamma   90.00
#
_symmetry.space_group_name_H-M   'P 1'
#
loop_
_entity.id
_entity.type
_entity.pdbx_description
1 polymer ?
#
loop_
_entity_poly.entity_id
_entity_poly.type
_entity_poly.pdbx_seq_one_letter_code
_entity_poly.pdbx_strand_id
1 'polypeptide(L)'
;MSEVNIEALLKSKDVTKAISKLSFEEALETLEQLVGDVESGTMPLSDSIDSYELASNLVTHLRGMLSQAEAKLKILQENSSGELIEKDS
;
A
#
# COMPACT_ATOMS: atom_id res chain seq x y z
N MET A 1 -13.84 -5.67 -10.33
CA MET A 1 -12.65 -5.87 -9.49
C MET A 1 -11.55 -6.27 -10.45
N SER A 2 -10.49 -5.45 -10.55
CA SER A 2 -9.29 -5.77 -11.31
C SER A 2 -8.58 -6.92 -10.59
N GLU A 3 -8.36 -8.04 -11.25
CA GLU A 3 -7.42 -9.04 -10.72
C GLU A 3 -6.03 -8.40 -10.70
N VAL A 4 -5.49 -8.17 -9.51
CA VAL A 4 -4.11 -7.72 -9.36
C VAL A 4 -3.18 -8.89 -9.64
N ASN A 5 -2.26 -8.72 -10.58
CA ASN A 5 -1.33 -9.77 -10.98
C ASN A 5 0.01 -9.60 -10.27
N ILE A 6 0.26 -10.42 -9.24
CA ILE A 6 1.50 -10.42 -8.44
C ILE A 6 2.74 -10.65 -9.31
N GLU A 7 2.69 -11.59 -10.26
CA GLU A 7 3.84 -11.84 -11.14
C GLU A 7 4.21 -10.61 -11.97
N ALA A 8 3.21 -9.86 -12.45
CA ALA A 8 3.46 -8.63 -13.21
C ALA A 8 4.08 -7.55 -12.34
N LEU A 9 3.72 -7.50 -11.05
CA LEU A 9 4.35 -6.60 -10.08
C LEU A 9 5.81 -7.00 -9.82
N LEU A 10 6.08 -8.28 -9.52
CA LEU A 10 7.44 -8.79 -9.29
C LEU A 10 8.35 -8.63 -10.52
N LYS A 11 7.80 -8.76 -11.73
CA LYS A 11 8.53 -8.57 -13.00
C LYS A 11 8.64 -7.10 -13.43
N SER A 12 8.07 -6.16 -12.68
CA SER A 12 8.13 -4.73 -13.01
C SER A 12 9.56 -4.20 -12.90
N LYS A 13 9.97 -3.39 -13.88
CA LYS A 13 11.25 -2.67 -13.84
C LYS A 13 11.33 -1.65 -12.69
N ASP A 14 10.18 -1.23 -12.17
CA ASP A 14 10.04 -0.28 -11.08
C ASP A 14 8.80 -0.68 -10.23
N VAL A 15 9.04 -1.52 -9.23
CA VAL A 15 8.02 -2.09 -8.33
C VAL A 15 7.31 -0.99 -7.53
N THR A 16 8.05 -0.04 -6.97
CA THR A 16 7.49 1.05 -6.15
C THR A 16 6.58 1.96 -6.97
N LYS A 17 6.92 2.27 -8.23
CA LYS A 17 6.03 3.01 -9.12
C LYS A 17 4.78 2.22 -9.49
N ALA A 18 4.87 0.91 -9.65
CA ALA A 18 3.70 0.08 -9.92
C ALA A 18 2.74 0.06 -8.72
N ILE A 19 3.26 -0.14 -7.51
CA ILE A 19 2.50 -0.11 -6.25
C ILE A 19 1.82 1.24 -6.03
N SER A 20 2.49 2.36 -6.35
CA SER A 20 1.94 3.71 -6.14
C SER A 20 0.63 3.98 -6.90
N LYS A 21 0.30 3.16 -7.90
CA LYS A 21 -0.93 3.27 -8.69
C LYS A 21 -2.09 2.44 -8.14
N LEU A 22 -1.83 1.55 -7.19
CA LEU A 22 -2.83 0.68 -6.61
C LEU A 22 -3.73 1.47 -5.65
N SER A 23 -5.02 1.13 -5.65
CA SER A 23 -5.93 1.53 -4.59
C SER A 23 -5.55 0.87 -3.25
N PHE A 24 -6.17 1.31 -2.16
CA PHE A 24 -5.94 0.70 -0.85
C PHE A 24 -6.36 -0.77 -0.85
N GLU A 25 -7.53 -1.06 -1.39
CA GLU A 25 -8.12 -2.39 -1.49
C GLU A 25 -7.25 -3.29 -2.38
N GLU A 26 -6.80 -2.79 -3.54
CA GLU A 26 -5.93 -3.54 -4.45
C GLU A 26 -4.58 -3.87 -3.79
N ALA A 27 -3.96 -2.90 -3.09
CA ALA A 27 -2.71 -3.12 -2.40
C ALA A 27 -2.86 -4.09 -1.20
N LEU A 28 -3.98 -4.04 -0.49
CA LEU A 28 -4.28 -4.94 0.62
C LEU A 28 -4.52 -6.38 0.13
N GLU A 29 -5.34 -6.56 -0.90
CA GLU A 29 -5.60 -7.87 -1.52
C GLU A 29 -4.31 -8.51 -2.03
N THR A 30 -3.44 -7.71 -2.67
CA THR A 30 -2.13 -8.16 -3.12
C THR A 30 -1.26 -8.67 -1.96
N LEU A 31 -1.26 -7.94 -0.84
CA LEU A 31 -0.49 -8.31 0.35
C LEU A 31 -1.02 -9.60 0.99
N GLU A 32 -2.33 -9.75 1.12
CA GLU A 32 -2.98 -10.94 1.67
C GLU A 32 -2.68 -12.18 0.82
N GLN A 33 -2.79 -12.05 -0.51
CA GLN A 33 -2.46 -13.14 -1.42
C GLN A 33 -0.98 -13.53 -1.32
N LEU A 34 -0.07 -12.55 -1.24
CA LEU A 34 1.36 -12.82 -1.12
C LEU A 34 1.72 -13.50 0.21
N VAL A 35 1.05 -13.14 1.31
CA VAL A 35 1.19 -13.85 2.59
C VAL A 35 0.69 -15.29 2.46
N GLY A 36 -0.47 -15.51 1.85
CA GLY A 36 -1.00 -16.85 1.62
C GLY A 36 -0.06 -17.73 0.80
N ASP A 37 0.55 -17.17 -0.24
CA ASP A 37 1.52 -17.89 -1.09
C ASP A 37 2.79 -18.27 -0.31
N VAL A 38 3.30 -17.39 0.55
CA VAL A 38 4.45 -17.69 1.43
C VAL A 38 4.10 -18.76 2.46
N GLU A 39 2.93 -18.65 3.09
CA GLU A 39 2.48 -19.61 4.12
C GLU A 39 2.20 -21.00 3.55
N SER A 40 1.82 -21.10 2.27
CA SER A 40 1.62 -22.38 1.59
C SER A 40 2.91 -23.21 1.45
N GLY A 41 4.07 -22.55 1.54
CA GLY A 41 5.39 -23.20 1.41
C GLY A 41 5.70 -23.71 -0.01
N THR A 42 4.90 -23.37 -1.02
CA THR A 42 5.15 -23.77 -2.42
C THR A 42 6.11 -22.85 -3.16
N MET A 43 6.47 -21.72 -2.55
CA MET A 43 7.32 -20.70 -3.17
C MET A 43 8.81 -21.06 -3.08
N PRO A 44 9.57 -21.01 -4.19
CA PRO A 44 11.03 -21.13 -4.16
C PRO A 44 11.67 -20.03 -3.31
N LEU A 45 12.82 -20.34 -2.68
CA LEU A 45 13.52 -19.39 -1.82
C LEU A 45 13.91 -18.08 -2.54
N SER A 46 14.29 -18.15 -3.82
CA SER A 46 14.58 -16.95 -4.63
C SER A 46 13.37 -16.02 -4.68
N ASP A 47 12.21 -16.60 -4.93
CA ASP A 47 10.96 -15.87 -5.15
C ASP A 47 10.40 -15.36 -3.80
N SER A 48 10.74 -16.04 -2.70
CA SER A 48 10.41 -15.57 -1.34
C SER A 48 11.12 -14.27 -0.96
N ILE A 49 12.34 -14.05 -1.46
CA ILE A 49 13.08 -12.81 -1.20
C ILE A 49 12.40 -11.64 -1.94
N ASP A 50 12.10 -11.82 -3.22
CA ASP A 50 11.42 -10.81 -4.03
C ASP A 50 10.02 -10.51 -3.49
N SER A 51 9.32 -11.55 -3.03
CA SER A 51 8.00 -11.42 -2.40
C SER A 51 8.07 -10.64 -1.10
N TYR A 52 9.10 -10.85 -0.27
CA TYR A 52 9.30 -10.07 0.94
C TYR A 52 9.54 -8.58 0.66
N GLU A 53 10.33 -8.26 -0.36
CA GLU A 53 10.56 -6.87 -0.76
C GLU A 53 9.26 -6.21 -1.25
N LEU A 54 8.50 -6.91 -2.09
CA LEU A 54 7.17 -6.47 -2.52
C LEU A 54 6.23 -6.25 -1.33
N ALA A 55 6.17 -7.18 -0.37
CA ALA A 55 5.38 -7.07 0.85
C ALA A 55 5.76 -5.81 1.66
N SER A 56 7.05 -5.55 1.84
CA SER A 56 7.56 -4.38 2.56
C SER A 56 7.13 -3.07 1.89
N ASN A 57 7.20 -3.02 0.56
CA ASN A 57 6.76 -1.87 -0.22
C ASN A 57 5.24 -1.66 -0.15
N LEU A 58 4.45 -2.73 -0.22
CA LEU A 58 2.99 -2.69 -0.05
C LEU A 58 2.60 -2.18 1.34
N VAL A 59 3.22 -2.70 2.40
CA VAL A 59 2.99 -2.24 3.79
C VAL A 59 3.31 -0.75 3.93
N THR A 60 4.39 -0.29 3.32
CA THR A 60 4.78 1.13 3.35
C THR A 60 3.74 2.00 2.62
N HIS A 61 3.27 1.57 1.45
CA HIS A 61 2.22 2.27 0.69
C HIS A 61 0.90 2.35 1.47
N LEU A 62 0.41 1.22 2.01
CA LEU A 62 -0.82 1.14 2.80
C LEU A 62 -0.77 2.08 4.02
N ARG A 63 0.33 2.08 4.77
CA ARG A 63 0.52 3.01 5.89
C ARG A 63 0.47 4.46 5.44
N GLY A 64 1.12 4.77 4.32
CA GLY A 64 1.08 6.11 3.73
C GLY A 64 -0.33 6.57 3.34
N MET A 65 -1.16 5.67 2.82
CA MET A 65 -2.56 5.96 2.48
C MET A 65 -3.41 6.22 3.74
N LEU A 66 -3.23 5.40 4.79
CA LEU A 66 -3.92 5.58 6.07
C LEU A 66 -3.54 6.91 6.73
N SER A 67 -2.24 7.24 6.80
CA SER A 67 -1.80 8.52 7.36
C SER A 67 -2.35 9.72 6.59
N GLN A 68 -2.46 9.63 5.27
CA GLN A 68 -3.09 10.68 4.46
C GLN A 68 -4.59 10.82 4.73
N ALA A 69 -5.29 9.69 4.91
CA ALA A 69 -6.70 9.71 5.28
C ALA A 69 -6.92 10.34 6.65
N GLU A 70 -6.11 9.96 7.66
CA GLU A 70 -6.14 10.53 9.00
C GLU A 70 -5.86 12.04 8.99
N ALA A 71 -4.86 12.50 8.24
CA ALA A 71 -4.55 13.92 8.11
C ALA A 71 -5.70 14.73 7.50
N LYS A 72 -6.37 14.18 6.47
CA LYS A 72 -7.56 14.81 5.87
C LYS A 72 -8.71 14.89 6.87
N LEU A 73 -8.95 13.83 7.65
CA LEU A 73 -9.98 13.83 8.69
C LEU A 73 -9.69 14.88 9.78
N LYS A 74 -8.44 15.01 10.21
CA LYS A 74 -8.03 16.01 11.20
C LYS A 74 -8.32 17.44 10.74
N ILE A 75 -7.93 17.78 9.50
CA ILE A 75 -8.21 19.09 8.91
C ILE A 75 -9.72 19.37 8.84
N LEU A 76 -10.52 18.37 8.45
CA LEU A 76 -11.98 18.51 8.41
C LEU A 76 -12.58 18.73 9.80
N GLN A 77 -12.06 18.05 10.83
CA GLN A 77 -12.51 18.21 12.21
C GLN A 77 -12.16 19.60 12.77
N GLU A 78 -10.94 20.09 12.53
CA GLU A 78 -10.51 21.44 12.93
C GLU A 78 -11.39 22.51 12.25
N ASN A 79 -11.67 22.35 10.95
CA ASN A 79 -12.56 23.25 10.21
C ASN A 79 -14.02 23.19 10.69
N SER A 80 -14.51 22.01 11.10
CA SER A 80 -15.91 21.83 11.57
C SER A 80 -16.12 22.35 12.99
N SER A 81 -15.07 22.41 13.80
CA SER A 81 -15.11 22.89 15.19
C SER A 81 -14.97 24.41 15.32
N GLY A 82 -14.79 25.13 14.20
CA GLY A 82 -14.81 26.59 14.15
C GLY A 82 -13.48 27.29 14.51
N GLU A 83 -12.37 26.57 14.64
CA GLU A 83 -11.06 27.21 14.78
C GLU A 83 -10.45 27.46 13.40
N LEU A 84 -10.34 28.74 13.05
CA LEU A 84 -9.64 29.22 11.87
C LEU A 84 -8.17 28.81 11.99
N ILE A 85 -7.71 27.89 11.13
CA ILE A 85 -6.27 27.70 10.92
C ILE A 85 -5.82 28.86 10.04
N GLU A 86 -5.49 30.00 10.68
CA GLU A 86 -4.63 31.01 10.07
C GLU A 86 -3.29 30.35 9.78
N LYS A 87 -3.10 29.93 8.52
CA LYS A 87 -1.78 29.59 8.01
C LYS A 87 -1.06 30.92 7.79
N ASP A 88 -0.36 31.37 8.83
CA ASP A 88 0.60 32.47 8.73
C ASP A 88 1.61 32.20 7.60
N SER A 89 1.98 33.31 6.95
CA SER A 89 2.66 33.45 5.65
C SER A 89 4.06 32.87 5.57
#